data_AF-A0A920SFJ0-F1
#
_entry.id   AF-A0A920SFJ0-F1
#
_cell.length_a   1.000
_cell.length_b   1.000
_cell.length_c   1.000
_cell.angle_alpha   90.00
_cell.angle_beta   90.00
_cell.angle_gamma   90.00
#
_symmetry.space_group_name_H-M   'P 1'
#
loop_
_entity.id
_entity.type
_entity.pdbx_description
1 polymer ?
#
loop_
_entity_poly.entity_id
_entity_poly.type
_entity_poly.pdbx_seq_one_letter_code
_entity_poly.pdbx_strand_id
1 'polypeptide(L)'
;MNKVLVLSDDGQRPELASLRENIAEFAAKKSASVLLYDLSAASYLVSPYPSEVYERDWDRALGKKELNMAGRAYLARQLDDLDSNGVRGGAILPTGHGFRQLAEWAEQEKQT
;
A
#
# COMPACT_ATOMS: atom_id res chain seq x y z
N MET A 1 11.85 2.97 12.03
CA MET A 1 10.65 2.21 12.48
C MET A 1 10.47 1.03 11.53
N ASN A 2 10.17 -0.17 12.04
CA ASN A 2 10.02 -1.36 11.18
C ASN A 2 8.74 -1.22 10.34
N LYS A 3 8.80 -1.71 9.10
CA LYS A 3 7.65 -1.73 8.18
C LYS A 3 7.36 -3.16 7.77
N VAL A 4 6.08 -3.49 7.68
CA VAL A 4 5.60 -4.78 7.18
C VAL A 4 4.83 -4.53 5.90
N LEU A 5 5.29 -5.13 4.82
CA LEU A 5 4.56 -5.10 3.56
C LEU A 5 3.53 -6.24 3.54
N VAL A 6 2.31 -5.92 3.13
CA VAL A 6 1.22 -6.88 2.96
C VAL A 6 0.56 -6.69 1.60
N LEU A 7 0.18 -7.79 0.97
CA LEU A 7 -0.60 -7.74 -0.26
C LEU A 7 -2.02 -7.27 0.05
N SER A 8 -2.56 -6.42 -0.82
CA SER A 8 -3.94 -5.95 -0.77
C SER A 8 -4.57 -5.91 -2.16
N ASP A 9 -5.86 -5.62 -2.19
CA ASP A 9 -6.69 -5.52 -3.39
C ASP A 9 -7.87 -4.55 -3.16
N ASP A 10 -8.81 -4.56 -4.09
CA ASP A 10 -10.07 -3.80 -4.04
C ASP A 10 -11.11 -4.33 -3.02
N GLY A 11 -10.72 -5.30 -2.18
CA GLY A 11 -11.56 -5.90 -1.15
C GLY A 11 -12.41 -7.06 -1.65
N GLN A 12 -12.21 -7.54 -2.88
CA GLN A 12 -12.97 -8.67 -3.42
C GLN A 12 -12.45 -10.04 -2.99
N ARG A 13 -11.22 -10.12 -2.42
CA ARG A 13 -10.61 -11.37 -1.95
C ARG A 13 -10.60 -11.47 -0.42
N PRO A 14 -11.48 -12.29 0.19
CA PRO A 14 -11.56 -12.44 1.63
C PRO A 14 -10.25 -12.88 2.29
N GLU A 15 -9.43 -13.67 1.59
CA GLU A 15 -8.14 -14.14 2.08
C GLU A 15 -7.16 -12.98 2.32
N LEU A 16 -7.21 -11.95 1.45
CA LEU A 16 -6.39 -10.75 1.62
C LEU A 16 -6.93 -9.86 2.74
N ALA A 17 -8.25 -9.85 2.97
CA ALA A 17 -8.83 -9.17 4.12
C ALA A 17 -8.36 -9.80 5.44
N SER A 18 -8.48 -11.12 5.59
CA SER A 18 -7.97 -11.83 6.78
C SER A 18 -6.47 -11.67 6.96
N LEU A 19 -5.70 -11.61 5.87
CA LEU A 19 -4.26 -11.34 5.95
C LEU A 19 -3.97 -9.94 6.51
N ARG A 20 -4.70 -8.90 6.06
CA ARG A 20 -4.56 -7.53 6.60
C ARG A 20 -4.93 -7.43 8.08
N GLU A 21 -5.96 -8.12 8.52
CA GLU A 21 -6.35 -8.11 9.94
C GLU A 21 -5.26 -8.75 10.81
N ASN A 22 -4.78 -9.94 10.42
CA ASN A 22 -3.71 -10.63 11.14
C ASN A 22 -2.41 -9.82 11.16
N ILE A 23 -2.07 -9.15 10.05
CA ILE A 23 -0.85 -8.34 9.98
C ILE A 23 -0.97 -7.06 10.80
N ALA A 24 -2.16 -6.46 10.90
CA ALA A 24 -2.40 -5.30 11.75
C ALA A 24 -2.13 -5.66 13.22
N GLU A 25 -2.66 -6.79 13.69
CA GLU A 25 -2.39 -7.27 15.05
C GLU A 25 -0.89 -7.51 15.30
N PHE A 26 -0.21 -8.16 14.35
CA PHE A 26 1.24 -8.38 14.44
C PHE A 26 2.03 -7.06 14.47
N ALA A 27 1.69 -6.13 13.57
CA ALA A 27 2.38 -4.84 13.45
C ALA A 27 2.19 -3.98 14.71
N ALA A 28 0.99 -3.97 15.30
CA ALA A 28 0.71 -3.30 16.56
C ALA A 28 1.63 -3.82 17.68
N LYS A 29 1.73 -5.15 17.84
CA LYS A 29 2.61 -5.80 18.84
C LYS A 29 4.09 -5.50 18.63
N LYS A 30 4.50 -5.20 17.39
CA LYS A 30 5.89 -4.91 17.02
C LYS A 30 6.18 -3.42 16.85
N SER A 31 5.20 -2.55 17.11
CA SER A 31 5.29 -1.11 16.84
C SER A 31 5.80 -0.82 15.41
N ALA A 32 5.31 -1.61 14.46
CA ALA A 32 5.64 -1.48 13.04
C ALA A 32 4.51 -0.78 12.28
N SER A 33 4.83 -0.12 11.18
CA SER A 33 3.82 0.35 10.22
C SER A 33 3.53 -0.71 9.17
N VAL A 34 2.37 -0.62 8.54
CA VAL A 34 1.96 -1.52 7.45
C VAL A 34 1.99 -0.78 6.11
N LEU A 35 2.51 -1.44 5.09
CA LEU A 35 2.49 -0.97 3.71
C LEU A 35 1.62 -1.92 2.88
N LEU A 36 0.53 -1.40 2.32
CA LEU A 36 -0.37 -2.15 1.45
C LEU A 36 0.17 -2.14 0.03
N TYR A 37 0.46 -3.30 -0.54
CA TYR A 37 0.82 -3.46 -1.94
C TYR A 37 -0.42 -3.85 -2.74
N ASP A 38 -0.90 -2.95 -3.60
CA ASP A 38 -2.17 -3.14 -4.31
C ASP A 38 -2.02 -4.01 -5.57
N LEU A 39 -2.52 -5.24 -5.50
CA LEU A 39 -2.54 -6.18 -6.61
C LEU A 39 -3.53 -5.79 -7.71
N SER A 40 -4.59 -5.04 -7.39
CA SER A 40 -5.58 -4.61 -8.38
C SER A 40 -5.03 -3.51 -9.30
N ALA A 41 -3.99 -2.80 -8.85
CA ALA A 41 -3.26 -1.82 -9.63
C ALA A 41 -2.24 -2.43 -10.60
N ALA A 42 -1.90 -3.72 -10.48
CA ALA A 42 -0.86 -4.39 -11.28
C ALA A 42 -1.27 -4.68 -12.75
N SER A 43 -2.24 -3.94 -13.31
CA SER A 43 -2.67 -4.10 -14.70
C SER A 43 -1.66 -3.50 -15.67
N TYR A 44 -1.15 -4.32 -16.60
CA TYR A 44 -0.14 -3.96 -17.59
C TYR A 44 -0.57 -2.95 -18.66
N LEU A 45 -1.84 -2.55 -18.67
CA LEU A 45 -2.43 -1.79 -19.78
C LEU A 45 -2.52 -0.29 -19.53
N VAL A 46 -2.57 0.14 -18.26
CA VAL A 46 -2.77 1.54 -17.88
C VAL A 46 -2.07 1.81 -16.55
N SER A 47 -1.29 2.90 -16.47
CA SER A 47 -0.67 3.33 -15.21
C SER A 47 -1.76 3.50 -14.12
N PRO A 48 -1.54 3.02 -12.89
CA PRO A 48 -2.52 3.16 -11.82
C PRO A 48 -2.60 4.59 -11.26
N TYR A 49 -1.69 5.47 -11.69
CA TYR A 49 -1.65 6.86 -11.30
C TYR A 49 -2.46 7.74 -12.28
N PRO A 50 -3.05 8.87 -11.82
CA PRO A 50 -3.83 9.76 -12.68
C PRO A 50 -3.03 10.35 -13.86
N SER A 51 -1.70 10.41 -13.76
CA SER A 51 -0.79 10.87 -14.81
C SER A 51 0.64 10.39 -14.54
N GLU A 52 1.50 10.41 -15.57
CA GLU A 52 2.93 10.08 -15.48
C GLU A 52 3.73 11.02 -14.55
N VAL A 53 3.18 12.20 -14.25
CA VAL A 53 3.79 13.14 -13.29
C VAL A 53 3.66 12.56 -11.88
N TYR A 54 2.48 12.04 -11.53
CA TYR A 54 2.28 11.42 -10.23
C TYR A 54 3.05 10.11 -10.07
N GLU A 55 3.20 9.33 -11.13
CA GLU A 55 4.04 8.12 -11.10
C GLU A 55 5.50 8.43 -10.76
N ARG A 56 6.05 9.55 -11.25
CA ARG A 56 7.42 9.97 -10.94
C ARG A 56 7.57 10.61 -9.57
N ASP A 57 6.59 11.40 -9.15
CA ASP A 57 6.67 12.19 -7.91
C ASP A 57 6.27 11.39 -6.66
N TRP A 58 5.60 10.25 -6.83
CA TRP A 58 5.09 9.42 -5.75
C TRP A 58 5.92 8.13 -5.59
N ASP A 59 7.24 8.31 -5.42
CA ASP A 59 8.24 7.29 -5.11
C ASP A 59 8.17 6.77 -3.64
N ARG A 60 7.05 7.01 -2.96
CA ARG A 60 6.85 6.73 -1.54
C ARG A 60 5.48 6.14 -1.26
N ALA A 61 5.27 5.71 -0.02
CA ALA A 61 3.97 5.24 0.44
C ALA A 61 2.95 6.37 0.38
N LEU A 62 1.79 6.07 -0.19
CA LEU A 62 0.67 6.99 -0.32
C LEU A 62 -0.21 6.93 0.92
N GLY A 63 -0.61 8.12 1.38
CA GLY A 63 -1.63 8.30 2.39
C GLY A 63 -3.03 8.39 1.76
N LYS A 64 -4.04 8.45 2.63
CA LYS A 64 -5.47 8.43 2.25
C LYS A 64 -5.86 9.50 1.22
N LYS A 65 -5.33 10.73 1.34
CA LYS A 65 -5.62 11.83 0.41
C LYS A 65 -5.14 11.51 -1.00
N GLU A 66 -3.92 11.01 -1.14
CA GLU A 66 -3.30 10.67 -2.42
C GLU A 66 -4.01 9.47 -3.06
N LEU A 67 -4.38 8.48 -2.25
CA LEU A 67 -5.16 7.33 -2.70
C LEU A 67 -6.53 7.73 -3.23
N ASN A 68 -7.22 8.65 -2.55
CA ASN A 68 -8.48 9.19 -3.06
C ASN A 68 -8.30 9.94 -4.39
N MET A 69 -7.23 10.73 -4.52
CA MET A 69 -6.88 11.40 -5.77
C MET A 69 -6.55 10.41 -6.90
N ALA A 70 -5.97 9.25 -6.58
CA ALA A 70 -5.68 8.17 -7.51
C ALA A 70 -6.89 7.29 -7.87
N GLY A 71 -8.10 7.60 -7.36
CA GLY A 71 -9.27 6.75 -7.54
C GLY A 71 -9.19 5.42 -6.78
N ARG A 72 -8.35 5.34 -5.74
CA ARG A 72 -8.07 4.17 -4.91
C ARG A 72 -8.72 4.26 -3.53
N ALA A 73 -9.97 4.73 -3.49
CA ALA A 73 -10.70 4.97 -2.24
C ALA A 73 -10.91 3.71 -1.38
N TYR A 74 -10.82 2.51 -1.96
CA TYR A 74 -10.81 1.26 -1.18
C TYR A 74 -9.54 1.11 -0.33
N LEU A 75 -8.36 1.47 -0.86
CA LEU A 75 -7.11 1.46 -0.07
C LEU A 75 -7.18 2.50 1.04
N ALA A 76 -7.74 3.68 0.77
CA ALA A 76 -7.93 4.70 1.81
C ALA A 76 -8.76 4.18 2.99
N ARG A 77 -9.86 3.45 2.71
CA ARG A 77 -10.67 2.78 3.74
C ARG A 77 -9.89 1.69 4.47
N GLN A 78 -9.10 0.88 3.76
CA GLN A 78 -8.23 -0.12 4.40
C GLN A 78 -7.17 0.53 5.31
N LEU A 79 -6.69 1.75 5.00
CA LEU A 79 -5.84 2.51 5.91
C LEU A 79 -6.61 3.03 7.14
N ASP A 80 -7.89 3.38 7.01
CA ASP A 80 -8.75 3.70 8.16
C ASP A 80 -8.92 2.49 9.10
N ASP A 81 -9.03 1.29 8.53
CA ASP A 81 -9.11 0.05 9.32
C ASP A 81 -7.81 -0.21 10.10
N LEU A 82 -6.64 0.03 9.49
CA LEU A 82 -5.34 -0.07 10.17
C LEU A 82 -5.20 0.96 11.30
N ASP A 83 -5.56 2.22 11.04
CA ASP A 83 -5.50 3.29 12.04
C ASP A 83 -6.43 3.00 13.22
N SER A 84 -7.61 2.44 12.97
CA SER A 84 -8.55 2.01 14.02
C SER A 84 -7.99 0.90 14.91
N ASN A 85 -7.00 0.15 14.40
CA ASN A 85 -6.23 -0.84 15.16
C ASN A 85 -4.94 -0.26 15.78
N GLY A 86 -4.75 1.07 15.74
CA GLY A 86 -3.56 1.74 16.26
C GLY A 86 -2.30 1.56 15.41
N VAL A 87 -2.44 1.10 14.17
CA VAL A 87 -1.34 0.82 13.25
C VAL A 87 -1.27 1.88 12.17
N ARG A 88 -0.15 2.61 12.09
CA ARG A 88 0.08 3.53 10.97
C ARG A 88 0.23 2.74 9.66
N GLY A 89 -0.44 3.21 8.62
CA GLY A 89 -0.38 2.58 7.31
C GLY A 89 -0.08 3.54 6.15
N GLY A 90 0.37 2.96 5.05
CA GLY A 90 0.44 3.59 3.74
C GLY A 90 0.26 2.54 2.64
N ALA A 91 0.18 2.97 1.38
CA ALA A 91 0.03 2.03 0.26
C ALA A 91 0.99 2.33 -0.90
N ILE A 92 1.34 1.28 -1.63
CA ILE A 92 2.20 1.33 -2.82
C ILE A 92 1.33 0.89 -4.00
N LEU A 93 1.33 1.69 -5.05
CA LEU A 93 0.68 1.35 -6.32
C LEU A 93 1.78 0.89 -7.29
N PRO A 94 1.87 -0.41 -7.61
CA PRO A 94 2.89 -0.89 -8.53
C PRO A 94 2.67 -0.38 -9.96
N THR A 95 3.71 0.15 -10.59
CA THR A 95 3.66 0.63 -11.99
C THR A 95 4.35 -0.28 -13.00
N GLY A 96 5.00 -1.34 -12.53
CA GLY A 96 5.78 -2.28 -13.32
C GLY A 96 5.69 -3.72 -12.82
N HIS A 97 6.45 -4.60 -13.46
CA HIS A 97 6.38 -6.04 -13.21
C HIS A 97 6.99 -6.45 -11.85
N GLY A 98 6.17 -7.14 -11.05
CA GLY A 98 6.59 -8.13 -10.05
C GLY A 98 7.38 -7.59 -8.85
N PHE A 99 7.89 -8.53 -8.05
CA PHE A 99 8.59 -8.24 -6.79
C PHE A 99 9.91 -7.46 -6.96
N ARG A 100 10.43 -7.32 -8.19
CA ARG A 100 11.64 -6.53 -8.46
C ARG A 100 11.41 -5.05 -8.20
N GLN A 101 10.35 -4.48 -8.75
CA GLN A 101 10.04 -3.07 -8.53
C GLN A 101 9.76 -2.79 -7.04
N LEU A 102 9.15 -3.74 -6.36
CA LEU A 102 8.94 -3.67 -4.91
C LEU A 102 10.28 -3.68 -4.14
N ALA A 103 11.24 -4.51 -4.56
CA ALA A 103 12.58 -4.53 -3.95
C ALA A 103 13.32 -3.21 -4.20
N GLU A 104 13.28 -2.70 -5.43
CA GLU A 104 13.86 -1.40 -5.79
C GLU A 104 13.24 -0.26 -4.98
N TRP A 105 11.91 -0.27 -4.82
CA TRP A 105 11.20 0.70 -4.00
C TRP A 105 11.62 0.60 -2.52
N ALA A 106 11.72 -0.62 -1.98
CA ALA A 106 12.13 -0.83 -0.60
C ALA A 106 13.58 -0.38 -0.32
N GLU A 107 14.46 -0.43 -1.33
CA GLU A 107 15.83 0.08 -1.24
C GLU A 107 15.91 1.61 -1.34
N GLN A 108 15.02 2.24 -2.11
CA GLN A 108 15.00 3.69 -2.34
C GLN A 108 14.25 4.46 -1.25
N GLU A 109 13.35 3.80 -0.52
CA GLU A 109 12.55 4.44 0.52
C GLU A 109 13.45 4.98 1.65
N LYS A 110 13.52 6.31 1.76
CA LYS A 110 14.28 6.96 2.84
C LYS A 110 13.63 6.65 4.19
N GLN A 111 14.44 6.26 5.18
CA GLN A 111 14.00 6.09 6.55
C GLN A 111 13.66 7.47 7.15
N THR A 112 12.41 7.90 7.01
CA THR A 112 11.83 9.03 7.74
C THR A 112 11.31 8.62 9.11
#